data_AF-A0A1B6M1Y0-F1
#
_entry.id   AF-A0A1B6M1Y0-F1
#
_cell.length_a   1.000
_cell.length_b   1.000
_cell.length_c   1.000
_cell.angle_alpha   90.00
_cell.angle_beta   90.00
_cell.angle_gamma   90.00
#
_symmetry.space_group_name_H-M   'P 1'
#
loop_
_entity.id
_entity.type
_entity.pdbx_description
1 polymer ?
#
loop_
_entity_poly.entity_id
_entity_poly.type
_entity_poly.pdbx_seq_one_letter_code
_entity_poly.pdbx_strand_id
1 'polypeptide(L)'
;QPSRGVSPILPLYLPVIPPVEVADDTRGAVSTTGHGETIMRFNLAQRILGDIAKGKSAQEASEYQCKEMTKRLNNTAGAITLSATGEVGMYFTSERMAWAYQLGDQVHYGIDPGQHLVEPA
;
A
#
# COMPACT_ATOMS: atom_id res chain seq x y z
N GLN A 1 -3.75 -0.16 -57.37
CA GLN A 1 -2.78 0.24 -56.33
C GLN A 1 -3.00 1.74 -56.08
N PRO A 2 -3.40 2.13 -54.86
CA PRO A 2 -2.46 2.34 -53.76
C PRO A 2 -2.83 1.55 -52.50
N SER A 3 -1.81 0.96 -51.86
CA SER A 3 -1.90 0.19 -50.62
C SER A 3 -1.99 1.10 -49.40
N ARG A 4 -3.01 0.87 -48.58
CA ARG A 4 -3.21 1.48 -47.26
C ARG A 4 -1.98 1.22 -46.39
N GLY A 5 -1.20 2.26 -46.10
CA GLY A 5 -0.23 2.28 -45.01
C GLY A 5 -0.98 2.36 -43.69
N VAL A 6 -1.29 1.21 -43.10
CA VAL A 6 -1.76 1.13 -41.72
C VAL A 6 -0.54 1.42 -40.83
N SER A 7 -0.53 2.61 -40.24
CA SER A 7 0.42 2.94 -39.18
C SER A 7 0.25 1.93 -38.04
N PRO A 8 1.32 1.29 -37.51
CA PRO A 8 1.19 0.45 -36.34
C PRO A 8 0.85 1.35 -35.16
N ILE A 9 -0.38 1.26 -34.70
CA ILE A 9 -0.82 1.81 -33.42
C ILE A 9 0.05 1.10 -32.38
N LEU A 10 1.09 1.79 -31.87
CA LEU A 10 1.83 1.30 -30.72
C LEU A 10 0.82 1.01 -29.61
N PRO A 11 0.83 -0.19 -29.00
CA PRO A 11 -0.06 -0.49 -27.89
C PRO A 11 0.21 0.54 -26.80
N LEU A 12 -0.87 1.16 -26.32
CA LEU A 12 -0.86 2.08 -25.18
C LEU A 12 0.04 1.50 -24.09
N TYR A 13 1.00 2.31 -23.66
CA TYR A 13 1.79 2.14 -22.46
C TYR A 13 0.80 1.97 -21.29
N LEU A 14 0.50 0.74 -20.91
CA LEU A 14 -0.24 0.45 -19.68
C LEU A 14 0.63 1.06 -18.56
N PRO A 15 0.15 2.05 -17.79
CA PRO A 15 0.94 2.60 -16.72
C PRO A 15 1.20 1.44 -15.76
N VAL A 16 2.46 1.03 -15.63
CA VAL A 16 2.87 0.10 -14.57
C VAL A 16 2.58 0.86 -13.29
N ILE A 17 1.45 0.54 -12.65
CA ILE A 17 1.11 1.10 -11.35
C ILE A 17 2.29 0.72 -10.44
N PRO A 18 3.02 1.70 -9.89
CA PRO A 18 4.19 1.40 -9.09
C PRO A 18 3.73 0.52 -7.92
N PRO A 19 4.44 -0.57 -7.58
CA PRO A 19 4.02 -1.52 -6.54
C PRO A 19 4.04 -0.91 -5.12
N VAL A 20 4.25 0.40 -5.03
CA VAL A 20 4.23 1.21 -3.83
C VAL A 20 2.82 1.69 -3.48
N GLU A 21 1.95 1.84 -4.48
CA GLU A 21 0.57 2.32 -4.32
C GLU A 21 -0.36 1.47 -5.18
N VAL A 22 -1.35 0.83 -4.57
CA VAL A 22 -2.32 -0.01 -5.30
C VAL A 22 -3.71 0.28 -4.75
N ALA A 23 -4.70 0.35 -5.65
CA ALA A 23 -6.10 0.42 -5.29
C ALA A 23 -6.89 -0.61 -6.11
N ASP A 24 -7.77 -1.33 -5.43
CA ASP A 24 -8.67 -2.34 -5.99
C ASP A 24 -10.01 -2.22 -5.26
N ASP A 25 -11.07 -1.86 -5.97
CA ASP A 25 -12.41 -1.61 -5.40
C ASP A 25 -12.95 -2.81 -4.60
N THR A 26 -12.49 -4.02 -4.91
CA THR A 26 -12.94 -5.25 -4.25
C THR A 26 -12.12 -5.64 -3.04
N ARG A 27 -10.90 -5.11 -2.90
CA ARG A 27 -9.95 -5.50 -1.85
C ARG A 27 -9.59 -4.34 -0.93
N GLY A 28 -9.36 -3.16 -1.50
CA GLY A 28 -8.90 -1.98 -0.78
C GLY A 28 -7.81 -1.21 -1.51
N ALA A 29 -7.24 -0.24 -0.82
CA ALA A 29 -6.09 0.54 -1.25
C ALA A 29 -4.92 0.40 -0.26
N VAL A 30 -3.69 0.42 -0.77
CA VAL A 30 -2.47 0.38 0.03
C VAL A 30 -1.50 1.41 -0.51
N SER A 31 -0.92 2.21 0.38
CA SER A 31 0.21 3.08 0.10
C SER A 31 1.37 2.67 1.01
N THR A 32 2.56 2.58 0.43
CA THR A 32 3.76 2.12 1.13
C THR A 32 4.87 3.17 1.06
N THR A 33 5.71 3.19 2.09
CA THR A 33 6.84 4.11 2.22
C THR A 33 8.07 3.38 2.73
N GLY A 34 9.26 3.90 2.43
CA GLY A 34 10.55 3.32 2.82
C GLY A 34 11.48 3.13 1.63
N HIS A 35 12.28 2.06 1.67
CA HIS A 35 13.27 1.81 0.63
C HIS A 35 12.62 1.28 -0.66
N GLY A 36 12.35 2.17 -1.62
CA GLY A 36 11.57 1.88 -2.83
C GLY A 36 12.02 0.64 -3.60
N GLU A 37 13.32 0.41 -3.78
CA GLU A 37 13.85 -0.78 -4.46
C GLU A 37 13.44 -2.07 -3.75
N THR A 38 13.50 -2.08 -2.41
CA THR A 38 13.13 -3.23 -1.58
C THR A 38 11.62 -3.47 -1.65
N ILE A 39 10.83 -2.40 -1.52
CA ILE A 39 9.37 -2.46 -1.63
C ILE A 39 8.95 -3.01 -2.98
N MET A 40 9.57 -2.53 -4.06
CA MET A 40 9.33 -3.01 -5.43
C MET A 40 9.71 -4.48 -5.59
N ARG A 41 10.89 -4.89 -5.12
CA ARG A 41 11.36 -6.28 -5.21
C ARG A 41 10.49 -7.25 -4.41
N PHE A 42 9.96 -6.81 -3.26
CA PHE A 42 9.07 -7.63 -2.45
C PHE A 42 7.63 -7.62 -2.95
N ASN A 43 7.22 -6.56 -3.65
CA ASN A 43 5.84 -6.26 -4.03
C ASN A 43 4.92 -6.15 -2.80
N LEU A 44 5.29 -5.26 -1.87
CA LEU A 44 4.67 -5.14 -0.56
C LEU A 44 3.15 -4.84 -0.64
N ALA A 45 2.75 -3.84 -1.44
CA ALA A 45 1.35 -3.43 -1.53
C ALA A 45 0.45 -4.57 -2.04
N GLN A 46 0.87 -5.25 -3.11
CA GLN A 46 0.08 -6.35 -3.68
C GLN A 46 -0.02 -7.55 -2.73
N ARG A 47 1.02 -7.82 -1.94
CA ARG A 47 1.00 -8.89 -0.94
C ARG A 47 0.04 -8.58 0.20
N ILE A 48 -0.03 -7.32 0.64
CA ILE A 48 -0.99 -6.87 1.65
C ILE A 48 -2.42 -7.07 1.13
N LEU A 49 -2.73 -6.57 -0.07
CA LEU A 49 -4.05 -6.78 -0.69
C LEU A 49 -4.37 -8.26 -0.90
N GLY A 50 -3.36 -9.07 -1.27
CA GLY A 50 -3.51 -10.51 -1.42
C GLY A 50 -3.83 -11.23 -0.10
N ASP A 51 -3.39 -10.70 1.03
CA ASP A 51 -3.73 -11.23 2.35
C ASP A 51 -5.11 -10.77 2.82
N ILE A 52 -5.52 -9.54 2.50
CA ILE A 52 -6.89 -9.06 2.71
C ILE A 52 -7.88 -9.90 1.89
N ALA A 53 -7.54 -10.21 0.64
CA ALA A 53 -8.35 -11.08 -0.21
C ALA A 53 -8.50 -12.51 0.36
N LYS A 54 -7.62 -12.94 1.27
CA LYS A 54 -7.73 -14.23 1.98
C LYS A 54 -8.50 -14.12 3.31
N GLY A 55 -9.03 -12.94 3.64
CA GLY A 55 -9.81 -12.69 4.84
C GLY A 55 -9.03 -12.19 6.06
N LYS A 56 -7.77 -11.76 5.90
CA LYS A 56 -7.07 -11.05 7.00
C LYS A 56 -7.59 -9.62 7.10
N SER A 57 -7.58 -9.04 8.30
CA SER A 57 -7.85 -7.61 8.47
C SER A 57 -6.76 -6.75 7.83
N ALA A 58 -7.09 -5.50 7.49
CA ALA A 58 -6.13 -4.53 6.96
C ALA A 58 -4.91 -4.36 7.88
N GLN A 59 -5.12 -4.34 9.19
CA GLN A 59 -4.06 -4.19 10.19
C GLN A 59 -3.13 -5.41 10.21
N GLU A 60 -3.69 -6.61 10.34
CA GLU A 60 -2.90 -7.86 10.38
C GLU A 60 -2.13 -8.09 9.08
N ALA A 61 -2.73 -7.80 7.93
CA ALA A 61 -2.08 -7.92 6.63
C ALA A 61 -0.88 -6.96 6.51
N SER A 62 -1.06 -5.71 6.93
CA SER A 62 -0.01 -4.67 6.91
C SER A 62 1.16 -5.06 7.83
N GLU A 63 0.86 -5.46 9.06
CA GLU A 63 1.87 -5.87 10.03
C GLU A 63 2.67 -7.08 9.57
N TYR A 64 1.96 -8.13 9.13
CA TYR A 64 2.60 -9.37 8.69
C TYR A 64 3.54 -9.14 7.51
N GLN A 65 3.08 -8.42 6.48
CA GLN A 65 3.88 -8.24 5.26
C GLN A 65 5.05 -7.27 5.46
N CYS A 66 4.89 -6.22 6.28
CA CYS A 66 6.00 -5.34 6.64
C CYS A 66 7.10 -6.10 7.40
N LYS A 67 6.73 -6.91 8.40
CA LYS A 67 7.69 -7.76 9.14
C LYS A 67 8.38 -8.78 8.23
N GLU A 68 7.63 -9.44 7.35
CA GLU A 68 8.19 -10.40 6.40
C GLU A 68 9.16 -9.74 5.41
N MET A 69 8.85 -8.54 4.92
CA MET A 69 9.75 -7.79 4.05
C MET A 69 11.06 -7.45 4.77
N THR A 70 10.96 -6.91 5.99
CA THR A 70 12.13 -6.53 6.79
C THR A 70 12.98 -7.73 7.15
N LYS A 71 12.36 -8.87 7.49
CA LYS A 71 13.08 -10.12 7.77
C LYS A 71 13.83 -10.67 6.56
N ARG A 72 13.29 -10.52 5.35
CA ARG A 72 13.88 -11.10 4.13
C ARG A 72 14.92 -10.20 3.46
N LEU A 73 14.74 -8.89 3.54
CA LEU A 73 15.52 -7.92 2.78
C LEU A 73 16.32 -6.96 3.67
N ASN A 74 16.27 -7.14 5.00
CA ASN A 74 16.99 -6.35 6.00
C ASN A 74 16.81 -4.82 5.86
N ASN A 75 15.66 -4.41 5.35
CA ASN A 75 15.30 -3.00 5.14
C ASN A 75 13.94 -2.70 5.75
N THR A 76 13.72 -1.43 6.11
CA THR A 76 12.48 -0.97 6.73
C THR A 76 11.46 -0.54 5.69
N ALA A 77 10.17 -0.69 6.02
CA ALA A 77 9.08 -0.08 5.30
C ALA A 77 7.93 0.24 6.25
N GLY A 78 7.04 1.11 5.77
CA GLY A 78 5.72 1.32 6.30
C GLY A 78 4.66 1.12 5.25
N ALA A 79 3.46 0.78 5.70
CA ALA A 79 2.27 0.69 4.87
C ALA A 79 1.07 1.29 5.60
N ILE A 80 0.25 2.00 4.86
CA ILE A 80 -1.10 2.42 5.23
C ILE A 80 -2.05 1.74 4.26
N THR A 81 -3.08 1.11 4.79
CA THR A 81 -3.98 0.21 4.09
C THR A 81 -5.40 0.58 4.44
N LEU A 82 -6.27 0.63 3.44
CA LEU A 82 -7.71 0.79 3.58
C LEU A 82 -8.37 -0.42 2.93
N SER A 83 -9.12 -1.24 3.67
CA SER A 83 -9.87 -2.34 3.06
C SER A 83 -11.11 -1.83 2.32
N ALA A 84 -11.68 -2.65 1.44
CA ALA A 84 -12.97 -2.34 0.79
C ALA A 84 -14.14 -2.22 1.79
N THR A 85 -13.99 -2.74 3.01
CA THR A 85 -14.98 -2.61 4.11
C THR A 85 -14.79 -1.32 4.92
N GLY A 86 -13.78 -0.51 4.61
CA GLY A 86 -13.47 0.74 5.31
C GLY A 86 -12.58 0.57 6.54
N GLU A 87 -12.00 -0.63 6.74
CA GLU A 87 -11.04 -0.85 7.83
C GLU A 87 -9.69 -0.24 7.47
N VAL A 88 -9.14 0.56 8.38
CA VAL A 88 -7.80 1.14 8.23
C VAL A 88 -6.81 0.25 8.94
N GLY A 89 -5.72 -0.10 8.24
CA GLY A 89 -4.56 -0.79 8.79
C GLY A 89 -3.31 0.02 8.55
N MET A 90 -2.40 0.00 9.52
CA MET A 90 -1.11 0.65 9.38
C MET A 90 -0.04 -0.05 10.18
N TYR A 91 1.14 -0.15 9.60
CA TYR A 91 2.28 -0.69 10.30
C TYR A 91 3.57 -0.20 9.65
N PHE A 92 4.61 -0.08 10.46
CA PHE A 92 5.95 0.25 9.97
C PHE A 92 7.01 -0.42 10.82
N THR A 93 8.12 -0.77 10.18
CA THR A 93 9.31 -1.35 10.82
C THR A 93 10.45 -0.35 11.00
N SER A 94 10.29 0.88 10.49
CA SER A 94 11.20 2.00 10.75
C SER A 94 11.09 2.50 12.19
N GLU A 95 12.05 3.32 12.63
CA GLU A 95 12.00 3.95 13.96
C GLU A 95 10.76 4.85 14.11
N ARG A 96 10.40 5.56 13.04
CA ARG A 96 9.26 6.48 12.98
C ARG A 96 8.61 6.47 11.61
N MET A 97 7.31 6.73 11.58
CA MET A 97 6.54 7.03 10.38
C MET A 97 5.40 7.94 10.78
N ALA A 98 5.40 9.20 10.30
CA ALA A 98 4.27 10.08 10.51
C ALA A 98 3.09 9.59 9.66
N TRP A 99 1.92 9.48 10.27
CA TRP A 99 0.69 9.06 9.61
C TRP A 99 -0.51 9.81 10.20
N ALA A 100 -1.53 9.99 9.37
CA ALA A 100 -2.82 10.50 9.80
C ALA A 100 -3.92 9.98 8.86
N TYR A 101 -5.13 9.85 9.39
CA TYR A 101 -6.34 9.63 8.60
C TYR A 101 -7.55 10.24 9.31
N GLN A 102 -8.57 10.60 8.55
CA GLN A 102 -9.82 11.12 9.09
C GLN A 102 -10.93 10.07 8.94
N LEU A 103 -11.69 9.88 10.01
CA LEU A 103 -12.89 9.02 10.02
C LEU A 103 -14.05 9.81 10.64
N GLY A 104 -14.94 10.30 9.77
CA GLY A 104 -16.01 11.22 10.20
C GLY A 104 -15.41 12.53 10.74
N ASP A 105 -15.83 12.93 11.94
CA ASP A 105 -15.38 14.15 12.62
C ASP A 105 -14.16 13.92 13.53
N GLN A 106 -13.44 12.81 13.36
CA GLN A 106 -12.24 12.46 14.12
C GLN A 106 -11.02 12.35 13.21
N VAL A 107 -9.93 13.00 13.59
CA VAL A 107 -8.61 12.85 13.00
C VAL A 107 -7.79 11.92 13.89
N HIS A 108 -7.31 10.83 13.29
CA HIS A 108 -6.41 9.87 13.92
C HIS A 108 -5.00 10.10 13.40
N TYR A 109 -3.99 10.10 14.27
CA TYR A 109 -2.60 10.35 13.87
C TYR A 109 -1.56 9.73 14.82
N GLY A 110 -0.32 9.65 14.36
CA GLY A 110 0.81 9.15 15.13
C GLY A 110 2.14 9.30 14.39
N ILE A 111 3.24 9.09 15.12
CA ILE A 111 4.61 9.13 14.61
C ILE A 111 5.42 7.94 15.12
N ASP A 112 5.33 7.67 16.44
CA ASP A 112 6.09 6.60 17.09
C ASP A 112 5.36 5.25 17.03
N PRO A 113 6.08 4.12 17.09
CA PRO A 113 5.47 2.79 17.06
C PRO A 113 4.43 2.60 18.16
N GLY A 114 3.22 2.16 17.80
CA GLY A 114 2.12 1.93 18.73
C GLY A 114 1.41 3.20 19.23
N GLN A 115 1.87 4.38 18.82
CA GLN A 115 1.17 5.63 19.10
C GLN A 115 -0.08 5.74 18.23
N HIS A 116 -1.24 5.96 18.84
CA HIS A 116 -2.50 6.28 18.15
C HIS A 116 -3.21 7.39 18.92
N LEU A 117 -3.12 8.61 18.41
CA LEU A 117 -3.77 9.79 18.95
C LEU A 117 -5.03 10.10 18.15
N VAL A 118 -6.00 10.73 18.81
CA VAL A 118 -7.29 11.08 18.21
C VAL A 118 -7.68 12.48 18.66
N GLU A 119 -8.07 13.34 17.70
CA GLU A 119 -8.59 14.67 17.96
C GLU A 119 -9.83 14.96 17.10
N PRO A 120 -10.73 15.86 17.54
CA PRO A 120 -11.83 16.32 16.72
C PRO A 120 -11.31 17.12 15.51
N ALA A 121 -11.93 16.91 14.34
CA ALA A 121 -11.60 17.60 13.09
C ALA A 121 -12.02 19.09 13.06
#